data_AF-A0A838U4U0-F1
#
_entry.id   AF-A0A838U4U0-F1
#
_cell.length_a   1.000
_cell.length_b   1.000
_cell.length_c   1.000
_cell.angle_alpha   90.00
_cell.angle_beta   90.00
_cell.angle_gamma   90.00
#
_symmetry.space_group_name_H-M   'P 1'
#
loop_
_entity.id
_entity.type
_entity.pdbx_description
1 polymer ?
#
loop_
_entity_poly.entity_id
_entity_poly.type
_entity_poly.pdbx_seq_one_letter_code
_entity_poly.pdbx_strand_id
1 'polypeptide(L)'
;KIPILYLHFTLEPGSTIVQPVPTDYNAFAYVVSGEGIFGKDADEDEGYAKRGQMVIFNKDGQEITIKVSENARESLKVFLIAGIPLNESISRYGPFVMNTKQEIYQAIEDYRNGKLGEISH
;
A
#
# COMPACT_ATOMS: atom_id res chain seq x y z
N LYS A 1 7.82 3.86 17.06
CA LYS A 1 6.56 3.55 16.35
C LYS A 1 6.69 4.11 14.95
N ILE A 2 6.66 3.26 13.92
CA ILE A 2 6.74 3.73 12.53
C ILE A 2 5.35 4.28 12.17
N PRO A 3 5.23 5.55 11.76
CA PRO A 3 3.93 6.12 11.45
C PRO A 3 3.47 5.63 10.08
N ILE A 4 2.22 5.17 10.02
CA ILE A 4 1.59 4.58 8.83
C ILE A 4 0.24 5.25 8.64
N LEU A 5 -0.05 5.64 7.40
CA LEU A 5 -1.38 5.99 6.93
C LEU A 5 -2.01 4.74 6.31
N TYR A 6 -3.20 4.37 6.76
CA TYR A 6 -3.97 3.26 6.20
C TYR A 6 -5.43 3.69 6.08
N LEU A 7 -5.86 3.97 4.86
CA LEU A 7 -7.22 4.43 4.56
C LEU A 7 -7.88 3.45 3.61
N HIS A 8 -9.17 3.22 3.83
CA HIS A 8 -10.02 2.46 2.93
C HIS A 8 -11.15 3.36 2.47
N PHE A 9 -11.14 3.73 1.19
CA PHE A 9 -12.15 4.58 0.59
C PHE A 9 -13.18 3.76 -0.18
N THR A 10 -14.43 4.22 -0.14
CA THR A 10 -15.47 3.87 -1.10
C THR A 10 -15.90 5.17 -1.76
N LEU A 11 -15.73 5.27 -3.07
CA LEU A 11 -15.91 6.49 -3.87
C LEU A 11 -16.95 6.22 -4.95
N GLU A 12 -18.04 6.97 -4.93
CA GLU A 12 -19.13 6.86 -5.90
C GLU A 12 -18.74 7.46 -7.27
N PRO A 13 -19.39 7.05 -8.38
CA PRO A 13 -19.20 7.68 -9.69
C PRO A 13 -19.32 9.22 -9.63
N GLY A 14 -18.42 9.91 -10.31
CA GLY A 14 -18.33 11.37 -10.32
C GLY A 14 -17.64 11.99 -9.10
N SER A 15 -17.24 11.20 -8.11
CA SER A 15 -16.53 11.72 -6.93
C SER A 15 -15.06 11.98 -7.20
N THR A 16 -14.50 12.93 -6.46
CA THR A 16 -13.07 13.20 -6.39
C THR A 16 -12.69 13.42 -4.93
N ILE A 17 -11.60 12.79 -4.51
CA ILE A 17 -11.00 13.00 -3.19
C ILE A 17 -9.56 13.48 -3.36
N VAL A 18 -9.15 14.40 -2.47
CA VAL A 18 -7.77 14.84 -2.31
C VAL A 18 -7.36 14.50 -0.90
N GLN A 19 -6.43 13.56 -0.76
CA GLN A 19 -5.93 13.09 0.52
C GLN A 19 -4.52 13.61 0.75
N PRO A 20 -4.28 14.49 1.76
CA PRO A 20 -2.93 14.88 2.15
C PRO A 20 -2.09 13.66 2.53
N VAL A 21 -0.85 13.61 2.03
CA VAL A 21 0.14 12.60 2.38
C VAL A 21 1.48 13.29 2.62
N PRO A 22 2.13 13.09 3.78
CA PRO A 22 3.43 13.67 4.05
C PRO A 22 4.48 13.32 2.99
N THR A 23 5.31 14.29 2.60
CA THR A 23 6.30 14.15 1.52
C THR A 23 7.40 13.12 1.80
N ASP A 24 7.65 12.84 3.07
CA ASP A 24 8.62 11.85 3.52
C ASP A 24 8.10 10.40 3.36
N TYR A 25 6.82 10.20 3.05
CA TYR A 25 6.21 8.88 2.96
C TYR A 25 6.31 8.31 1.54
N ASN A 26 6.53 7.00 1.44
CA ASN A 26 6.19 6.26 0.23
C ASN A 26 4.70 5.94 0.28
N ALA A 27 4.00 6.07 -0.84
CA ALA A 27 2.56 5.82 -0.92
C ALA A 27 2.20 4.92 -2.10
N PHE A 28 1.20 4.07 -1.89
CA PHE A 28 0.59 3.28 -2.95
C PHE A 28 -0.91 3.11 -2.69
N ALA A 29 -1.65 2.88 -3.77
CA ALA A 29 -3.06 2.51 -3.71
C ALA A 29 -3.28 1.09 -4.24
N TYR A 30 -4.22 0.35 -3.67
CA TYR A 30 -4.63 -0.97 -4.14
C TYR A 30 -6.14 -0.99 -4.40
N VAL A 31 -6.53 -1.24 -5.66
CA VAL A 31 -7.92 -1.21 -6.09
C VAL A 31 -8.59 -2.55 -5.80
N VAL A 32 -9.56 -2.53 -4.88
CA VAL A 32 -10.31 -3.72 -4.44
C VAL A 32 -11.48 -4.02 -5.38
N SER A 33 -12.20 -2.99 -5.83
CA SER A 33 -13.30 -3.08 -6.81
C SER A 33 -13.47 -1.75 -7.55
N GLY A 34 -14.15 -1.77 -8.69
CA GLY A 34 -14.30 -0.60 -9.55
C GLY A 34 -13.01 -0.18 -10.26
N GLU A 35 -13.00 1.09 -10.65
CA GLU A 35 -11.94 1.74 -11.42
C GLU A 35 -11.87 3.23 -11.08
N GLY A 36 -10.70 3.83 -11.30
CA GLY A 36 -10.50 5.26 -11.09
C GLY A 36 -9.20 5.77 -11.70
N ILE A 37 -9.05 7.08 -11.63
CA ILE A 37 -7.89 7.82 -12.12
C ILE A 37 -7.13 8.36 -10.91
N PHE A 38 -5.83 8.09 -10.87
CA PHE A 38 -4.96 8.36 -9.73
C PHE A 38 -3.90 9.39 -10.11
N GLY A 39 -3.95 10.55 -9.48
CA GLY A 39 -3.06 11.68 -9.76
C GLY A 39 -3.84 12.98 -10.00
N LYS A 40 -3.19 14.11 -9.72
CA LYS A 40 -3.79 15.44 -9.86
C LYS A 40 -4.08 15.77 -11.33
N ASP A 41 -3.05 15.62 -12.16
CA ASP A 41 -3.08 15.93 -13.59
C ASP A 41 -3.27 14.67 -14.47
N ALA A 42 -3.54 13.54 -13.83
CA ALA A 42 -3.85 12.25 -14.46
C ALA A 42 -5.24 12.24 -15.11
N ASP A 43 -5.36 11.42 -16.15
CA ASP A 43 -6.56 11.17 -16.95
C ASP A 43 -6.77 9.66 -17.25
N GLU A 44 -7.58 9.31 -18.25
CA GLU A 44 -7.85 7.90 -18.58
C GLU A 44 -6.66 7.20 -19.26
N ASP A 45 -5.77 7.94 -19.92
CA ASP A 45 -4.59 7.40 -20.57
C ASP A 45 -3.43 7.28 -19.56
N GLU A 46 -3.33 8.24 -18.64
CA GLU A 46 -2.31 8.28 -17.60
C GLU A 46 -2.92 8.19 -16.20
N GLY A 47 -2.61 7.13 -15.45
CA GLY A 47 -3.02 6.99 -14.04
C GLY A 47 -4.36 6.26 -13.83
N TYR A 48 -4.99 5.75 -14.89
CA TYR A 48 -6.11 4.83 -14.76
C TYR A 48 -5.69 3.49 -14.12
N ALA A 49 -6.45 3.06 -13.12
CA ALA A 49 -6.33 1.73 -12.53
C ALA A 49 -7.68 1.14 -12.15
N LYS A 50 -7.77 -0.19 -12.26
CA LYS A 50 -8.97 -0.98 -11.97
C LYS A 50 -8.68 -2.10 -10.99
N ARG A 51 -9.73 -2.80 -10.56
CA ARG A 51 -9.68 -3.94 -9.65
C ARG A 51 -8.45 -4.83 -9.83
N GLY A 52 -7.77 -5.09 -8.71
CA GLY A 52 -6.60 -5.97 -8.61
C GLY A 52 -5.28 -5.28 -8.93
N GLN A 53 -5.30 -4.04 -9.42
CA GLN A 53 -4.09 -3.27 -9.72
C GLN A 53 -3.61 -2.47 -8.51
N MET A 54 -2.30 -2.25 -8.49
CA MET A 54 -1.62 -1.40 -7.53
C MET A 54 -1.07 -0.17 -8.25
N VAL A 55 -1.28 1.00 -7.67
CA VAL A 55 -0.74 2.28 -8.15
C VAL A 55 0.35 2.71 -7.19
N ILE A 56 1.56 2.98 -7.70
CA ILE A 56 2.67 3.53 -6.92
C ILE A 56 2.78 5.02 -7.25
N PHE A 57 2.80 5.85 -6.22
CA PHE A 57 2.92 7.30 -6.39
C PHE A 57 4.38 7.75 -6.29
N ASN A 58 4.73 8.77 -7.07
CA ASN A 58 5.99 9.48 -6.90
C ASN A 58 5.98 10.31 -5.61
N LYS A 59 7.16 10.66 -5.12
CA LYS A 59 7.36 11.50 -3.93
C LYS A 59 7.59 12.97 -4.30
N ASP A 60 6.82 13.47 -5.25
CA ASP A 60 6.92 14.81 -5.84
C ASP A 60 5.74 15.73 -5.47
N GLY A 61 4.83 15.25 -4.61
CA GLY A 61 3.67 16.00 -4.14
C GLY A 61 3.40 15.81 -2.64
N GLN A 62 2.42 16.58 -2.13
CA GLN A 62 1.98 16.55 -0.71
C GLN A 62 0.57 15.97 -0.55
N GLU A 63 -0.04 15.52 -1.64
CA GLU A 63 -1.41 15.05 -1.71
C GLU A 63 -1.56 13.99 -2.80
N ILE A 64 -2.56 13.12 -2.63
CA ILE A 64 -2.97 12.13 -3.61
C ILE A 64 -4.41 12.43 -4.01
N THR A 65 -4.62 12.62 -5.31
CA THR A 65 -5.94 12.81 -5.90
C THR A 65 -6.43 11.49 -6.49
N ILE A 66 -7.67 11.10 -6.16
CA ILE A 66 -8.35 9.95 -6.74
C ILE A 66 -9.68 10.43 -7.29
N LYS A 67 -9.92 10.13 -8.57
CA LYS A 67 -11.14 10.53 -9.30
C LYS A 67 -11.86 9.27 -9.78
N VAL A 68 -13.19 9.29 -9.73
CA VAL A 68 -14.03 8.25 -10.33
C VAL A 68 -14.85 8.89 -11.44
N SER A 69 -14.79 8.32 -12.65
CA SER A 69 -15.57 8.81 -13.79
C SER A 69 -17.06 8.85 -13.46
N GLU A 70 -17.79 9.86 -13.94
CA GLU A 70 -19.26 9.90 -13.82
C GLU A 70 -19.93 8.70 -14.51
N ASN A 71 -19.27 8.16 -15.55
CA ASN A 71 -19.75 7.01 -16.32
C ASN A 71 -19.32 5.66 -15.70
N ALA A 72 -18.65 5.65 -14.53
CA ALA A 72 -18.24 4.43 -13.87
C ALA A 72 -19.47 3.57 -13.51
N ARG A 73 -19.38 2.27 -13.75
CA ARG A 73 -20.50 1.33 -13.56
C ARG A 73 -20.73 0.92 -12.10
N GLU A 74 -19.72 1.11 -11.26
CA GLU A 74 -19.76 0.78 -9.84
C GLU A 74 -18.85 1.73 -9.04
N SER A 75 -19.05 1.73 -7.73
CA SER A 75 -18.21 2.44 -6.76
C SER A 75 -16.77 1.90 -6.75
N LEU A 76 -15.79 2.81 -6.71
CA LEU A 76 -14.40 2.47 -6.49
C LEU A 76 -14.15 2.16 -5.01
N LYS A 77 -13.63 0.97 -4.72
CA LYS A 77 -13.10 0.64 -3.39
C LYS A 77 -11.60 0.50 -3.45
N VAL A 78 -10.89 1.28 -2.64
CA VAL A 78 -9.44 1.39 -2.73
C VAL A 78 -8.81 1.54 -1.35
N PHE A 79 -7.73 0.80 -1.12
CA PHE A 79 -6.82 1.08 0.00
C PHE A 79 -5.79 2.11 -0.42
N LEU A 80 -5.59 3.15 0.38
CA LEU A 80 -4.45 4.04 0.27
C LEU A 80 -3.55 3.82 1.49
N ILE A 81 -2.31 3.41 1.22
CA ILE A 81 -1.34 3.07 2.26
C ILE A 81 -0.09 3.93 2.04
N ALA A 82 0.37 4.59 3.09
CA ALA A 82 1.59 5.36 3.05
C ALA A 82 2.39 5.23 4.35
N GLY A 83 3.71 5.31 4.26
CA GLY A 83 4.57 5.24 5.45
C GLY A 83 5.99 5.70 5.17
N ILE A 84 6.72 6.02 6.25
CA ILE A 84 8.12 6.40 6.16
C ILE A 84 8.93 5.18 5.68
N PRO A 85 9.74 5.31 4.61
CA PRO A 85 10.64 4.25 4.20
C PRO A 85 11.67 3.99 5.31
N LEU A 86 11.81 2.73 5.72
CA LEU A 86 12.75 2.36 6.78
C LEU A 86 14.21 2.50 6.36
N ASN A 87 14.50 2.48 5.04
CA ASN A 87 15.85 2.53 4.48
C ASN A 87 16.81 1.48 5.09
N GLU A 88 16.27 0.38 5.57
CA GLU A 88 17.03 -0.75 6.11
C GLU A 88 17.21 -1.84 5.04
N SER A 89 18.26 -2.65 5.19
CA SER A 89 18.40 -3.86 4.38
C SER A 89 17.25 -4.81 4.67
N ILE A 90 16.74 -5.49 3.64
CA ILE A 90 15.68 -6.49 3.76
C ILE A 90 16.22 -7.83 3.27
N SER A 91 16.19 -8.83 4.16
CA SER A 91 16.44 -10.25 3.87
C SER A 91 15.17 -11.04 4.17
N ARG A 92 14.64 -11.79 3.19
CA ARG A 92 13.40 -12.55 3.35
C ARG A 92 13.58 -14.02 2.98
N TYR A 93 13.05 -14.92 3.82
CA TYR A 93 12.91 -16.34 3.49
C TYR A 93 11.63 -16.91 4.09
N GLY A 94 10.70 -17.33 3.23
CA GLY A 94 9.38 -17.82 3.65
C GLY A 94 8.64 -16.80 4.53
N PRO A 95 8.23 -17.15 5.76
CA PRO A 95 7.53 -16.25 6.68
C PRO A 95 8.45 -15.28 7.43
N PHE A 96 9.78 -15.40 7.29
CA PHE A 96 10.75 -14.59 8.04
C PHE A 96 11.24 -13.41 7.22
N VAL A 97 11.20 -12.22 7.82
CA VAL A 97 11.76 -10.97 7.29
C VAL A 97 12.72 -10.42 8.34
N MET A 98 13.99 -10.27 7.99
CA MET A 98 15.07 -9.75 8.85
C MET A 98 15.94 -8.76 8.05
N ASN A 99 16.98 -8.19 8.66
CA ASN A 99 17.87 -7.25 7.96
C ASN A 99 19.03 -7.98 7.25
N THR A 100 19.50 -9.11 7.79
CA THR A 100 20.65 -9.87 7.25
C THR A 100 20.33 -11.35 7.01
N LYS A 101 21.17 -12.04 6.22
CA LYS A 101 21.05 -13.49 5.97
C LYS A 101 21.29 -14.31 7.24
N GLN A 102 22.21 -13.87 8.09
CA GLN A 102 22.55 -14.53 9.35
C GLN A 102 21.35 -14.54 10.30
N GLU A 103 20.63 -13.43 10.41
CA GLU A 103 19.39 -13.34 11.19
C GLU A 103 18.29 -14.26 10.64
N ILE A 104 18.20 -14.42 9.31
CA ILE A 104 17.28 -15.39 8.71
C ILE A 104 17.64 -16.83 9.12
N TYR A 105 18.92 -17.21 9.08
CA TYR A 105 19.34 -18.54 9.52
C TYR A 105 19.01 -18.78 11.00
N GLN A 106 19.26 -17.79 11.85
CA GLN A 106 18.93 -17.86 13.26
C GLN A 106 17.42 -18.04 13.48
N ALA A 107 16.58 -17.26 12.79
CA ALA A 107 15.13 -17.35 12.89
C ALA A 107 14.58 -18.73 12.50
N ILE A 108 15.16 -19.34 11.45
CA ILE A 108 14.81 -20.70 11.02
C ILE A 108 15.23 -21.72 12.09
N GLU A 109 16.40 -21.56 12.69
CA GLU A 109 16.87 -22.44 13.77
C GLU A 109 15.98 -22.33 15.01
N ASP A 110 15.62 -21.11 15.41
CA ASP A 110 14.72 -20.86 16.54
C ASP A 110 13.33 -21.47 16.30
N TYR A 111 12.80 -21.38 15.08
CA TYR A 111 11.56 -22.07 14.70
C TYR A 111 11.68 -23.60 14.83
N ARG A 112 12.76 -24.18 14.28
CA ARG A 112 13.00 -25.64 14.36
C ARG A 112 13.15 -26.13 15.78
N ASN A 113 13.69 -25.30 16.66
CA ASN A 113 13.90 -25.59 18.07
C ASN A 113 12.70 -25.21 18.97
N GLY A 114 11.56 -24.81 18.40
CA GLY A 114 10.34 -24.48 19.16
C GLY A 114 10.44 -23.19 19.99
N LYS A 115 11.34 -22.27 19.66
CA LYS A 115 11.58 -21.04 20.43
C LYS A 115 10.68 -19.86 20.05
N LEU A 116 9.75 -20.04 19.10
CA LEU A 116 8.84 -18.97 18.63
C LEU A 116 7.51 -18.89 19.39
N GLY A 117 7.43 -19.54 20.56
CA GLY A 117 6.21 -19.64 21.35
C GLY A 117 5.35 -20.84 20.98
N GLU A 118 4.33 -21.10 21.79
CA GLU A 118 3.39 -22.19 21.63
C GLU A 118 1.96 -21.64 21.52
N ILE A 119 1.13 -22.26 20.68
CA ILE A 119 -0.30 -21.97 20.65
C ILE A 119 -0.96 -22.90 21.67
N SER A 120 -1.22 -22.40 22.87
CA SER A 120 -1.94 -23.12 23.93
C SER A 120 -3.45 -22.96 23.72
N HIS A 121 -4.21 -24.07 23.83
CA HIS A 121 -5.69 -24.07 23.81
C HIS A 121 -6.25 -23.80 25.21
#